data_AF-A0A9W6T9C3-F1
#
_entry.id   AF-A0A9W6T9C3-F1
#
_cell.length_a   1.000
_cell.length_b   1.000
_cell.length_c   1.000
_cell.angle_alpha   90.00
_cell.angle_beta   90.00
_cell.angle_gamma   90.00
#
_symmetry.space_group_name_H-M   'P 1'
#
loop_
_entity.id
_entity.type
_entity.pdbx_description
1 polymer ?
#
loop_
_entity_poly.entity_id
_entity_poly.type
_entity_poly.pdbx_seq_one_letter_code
_entity_poly.pdbx_strand_id
1 'polypeptide(L)'
;MCADQVPWAINDNLAYGFAAASVIGASEDTLACACFRLTFTSTSIKGKQMIVQITNTGGGTHMTNNAFDLALPASGFGEFTEGCPSEFGSGYSWGQTYGDLVGMKMLIIH
;
A
#
# COMPACT_ATOMS: atom_id res chain seq x y z
N MET A 1 -3.00 9.70 -6.23
CA MET A 1 -1.88 9.48 -5.28
C MET A 1 -0.73 10.34 -5.73
N CYS A 2 0.02 10.97 -4.82
CA CYS A 2 1.19 11.77 -5.20
C CYS A 2 2.43 10.87 -5.36
N ALA A 3 3.39 11.24 -6.21
CA ALA A 3 4.58 10.43 -6.48
C ALA A 3 5.52 10.28 -5.26
N ASP A 4 5.38 11.15 -4.26
CA ASP A 4 6.07 11.08 -2.97
C ASP A 4 5.34 10.21 -1.93
N GLN A 5 4.12 9.77 -2.22
CA GLN A 5 3.35 8.84 -1.37
C GLN A 5 3.76 7.38 -1.62
N VAL A 6 5.06 7.13 -1.55
CA VAL A 6 5.69 5.82 -1.75
C VAL A 6 6.38 5.36 -0.47
N PRO A 7 6.54 4.05 -0.23
CA PRO A 7 7.14 3.55 1.00
C PRO A 7 8.67 3.71 0.97
N TRP A 8 9.27 3.89 2.14
CA TRP A 8 10.72 3.96 2.27
C TRP A 8 11.21 3.26 3.54
N ALA A 9 12.41 2.70 3.46
CA ALA A 9 13.07 2.09 4.61
C ALA A 9 13.73 3.18 5.48
N ILE A 10 13.52 3.11 6.78
CA ILE A 10 14.29 3.86 7.78
C ILE A 10 15.55 3.08 8.14
N ASN A 11 15.41 1.77 8.29
CA ASN A 11 16.49 0.81 8.49
C ASN A 11 15.99 -0.60 8.12
N ASP A 12 16.83 -1.62 8.33
CA ASP A 12 16.49 -3.01 7.99
C ASP A 12 15.20 -3.51 8.66
N ASN A 13 14.79 -2.96 9.80
CA ASN A 13 13.65 -3.45 10.58
C ASN A 13 12.43 -2.52 10.58
N LEU A 14 12.54 -1.32 10.02
CA LEU A 14 11.49 -0.30 10.04
C LEU A 14 11.37 0.40 8.68
N ALA A 15 10.15 0.44 8.15
CA ALA A 15 9.79 1.22 6.98
C ALA A 15 8.59 2.14 7.28
N TYR A 16 8.49 3.25 6.57
CA TYR A 16 7.31 4.12 6.57
C TYR A 16 6.60 4.05 5.22
N GLY A 17 5.32 4.40 5.17
CA GLY A 17 4.57 4.50 3.92
C GLY A 17 3.10 4.83 4.12
N PHE A 18 2.28 4.40 3.18
CA PHE A 18 0.86 4.74 3.08
C PHE A 18 0.04 3.49 2.83
N ALA A 19 -1.24 3.53 3.19
CA ALA A 19 -2.14 2.40 2.99
C ALA A 19 -3.58 2.84 2.78
N ALA A 20 -4.36 1.97 2.12
CA ALA A 20 -5.80 1.92 2.30
C ALA A 20 -6.13 0.96 3.46
N ALA A 21 -7.15 1.25 4.26
CA ALA A 21 -7.51 0.39 5.38
C ALA A 21 -9.01 0.21 5.56
N SER A 22 -9.38 -0.98 6.05
CA SER A 22 -10.72 -1.31 6.55
C SER A 22 -10.58 -1.91 7.94
N VAL A 23 -11.03 -1.17 8.97
CA VAL A 23 -10.89 -1.55 10.38
C VAL A 23 -12.27 -1.66 11.01
N ILE A 24 -12.57 -2.78 11.67
CA ILE A 24 -13.87 -2.98 12.30
C ILE A 24 -14.11 -1.88 13.34
N GLY A 25 -15.27 -1.24 13.26
CA GLY A 25 -15.70 -0.23 14.23
C GLY A 25 -15.05 1.15 14.02
N ALA A 26 -14.27 1.34 12.96
CA ALA A 26 -13.79 2.64 12.53
C ALA A 26 -14.56 3.11 11.29
N SER A 27 -14.81 4.41 11.19
CA SER A 27 -15.36 5.04 9.98
C SER A 27 -14.22 5.68 9.18
N GLU A 28 -14.53 6.12 7.96
CA GLU A 28 -13.58 6.90 7.16
C GLU A 28 -13.09 8.14 7.92
N ASP A 29 -13.99 8.86 8.60
CA ASP A 29 -13.63 10.05 9.39
C ASP A 29 -12.62 9.78 10.51
N THR A 30 -12.61 8.56 11.06
CA THR A 30 -11.67 8.18 12.11
C THR A 30 -10.39 7.55 11.56
N LEU A 31 -10.43 7.00 10.35
CA LEU A 31 -9.29 6.38 9.69
C LEU A 31 -8.47 7.39 8.89
N ALA A 32 -9.11 8.37 8.24
CA ALA A 32 -8.44 9.32 7.38
C ALA A 32 -7.29 10.01 8.11
N CYS A 33 -6.10 9.96 7.50
CA CYS A 33 -4.85 10.51 8.01
C CYS A 33 -4.30 9.86 9.30
N ALA A 34 -4.99 8.89 9.90
CA ALA A 34 -4.50 8.17 11.07
C ALA A 34 -3.24 7.35 10.72
N CYS A 35 -2.38 7.14 11.71
CA CYS A 35 -1.16 6.36 11.56
C CYS A 35 -1.21 5.07 12.37
N PHE A 36 -0.82 3.95 11.75
CA PHE A 36 -0.76 2.64 12.39
C PHE A 36 0.66 2.08 12.32
N ARG A 37 1.11 1.45 13.40
CA ARG A 37 2.33 0.64 13.41
C ARG A 37 1.97 -0.82 13.22
N LEU A 38 2.29 -1.35 12.05
CA LEU A 38 2.13 -2.75 11.70
C LEU A 38 3.37 -3.52 12.10
N THR A 39 3.20 -4.71 12.68
CA THR A 39 4.28 -5.67 12.91
C THR A 39 3.96 -6.93 12.14
N PHE A 40 4.80 -7.31 11.18
CA PHE A 40 4.56 -8.48 10.35
C PHE A 40 4.70 -9.76 11.18
N THR A 41 3.73 -10.66 11.09
CA THR A 41 3.66 -11.89 11.90
C THR A 41 4.03 -13.16 11.13
N SER A 42 4.15 -13.07 9.80
CA SER A 42 4.41 -14.18 8.88
C SER A 42 5.34 -13.76 7.72
N THR A 43 5.63 -14.69 6.80
CA THR A 43 6.54 -14.54 5.64
C THR A 43 8.02 -14.31 6.02
N SER A 44 8.86 -13.96 5.03
CA SER A 44 10.28 -13.67 5.21
C SER A 44 10.56 -12.36 5.96
N ILE A 45 9.56 -11.47 6.09
CA ILE A 45 9.68 -10.18 6.80
C ILE A 45 9.09 -10.19 8.21
N LYS A 46 8.75 -11.37 8.75
CA LYS A 46 8.25 -11.52 10.12
C LYS A 46 9.12 -10.78 11.14
N GLY A 47 8.49 -10.00 12.01
CA GLY A 47 9.13 -9.20 13.05
C GLY A 47 9.54 -7.80 12.61
N LYS A 48 9.64 -7.53 11.30
CA LYS A 48 9.82 -6.16 10.78
C LYS A 48 8.57 -5.34 11.02
N GLN A 49 8.74 -4.02 11.02
CA GLN A 49 7.68 -3.07 11.30
C GLN A 49 7.49 -2.10 10.15
N MET A 50 6.25 -1.67 9.95
CA MET A 50 5.92 -0.59 9.04
C MET A 50 4.97 0.40 9.71
N ILE A 51 5.29 1.69 9.65
CA ILE A 51 4.35 2.75 10.05
C ILE A 51 3.66 3.27 8.80
N VAL A 52 2.34 3.21 8.77
CA VAL A 52 1.55 3.63 7.61
C VAL A 52 0.58 4.74 7.99
N GLN A 53 0.49 5.77 7.14
CA GLN A 53 -0.62 6.71 7.17
C GLN A 53 -1.76 6.21 6.27
N ILE A 54 -2.99 6.27 6.76
CA ILE A 54 -4.16 5.90 5.96
C ILE A 54 -4.55 7.09 5.08
N THR A 55 -4.45 6.89 3.77
CA THR A 55 -4.77 7.90 2.76
C THR A 55 -5.98 7.54 1.92
N ASN A 56 -6.54 6.35 2.12
CA ASN A 56 -7.74 5.89 1.44
C ASN A 56 -8.52 4.90 2.32
N THR A 57 -9.83 4.82 2.14
CA THR A 57 -10.64 3.75 2.74
C THR A 57 -10.54 2.51 1.86
N GLY A 58 -10.27 1.38 2.48
CA GLY A 58 -10.25 0.08 1.81
C GLY A 58 -11.66 -0.42 1.51
N GLY A 59 -11.87 -0.98 0.32
CA GLY A 59 -13.14 -1.54 -0.13
C GLY A 59 -12.96 -2.78 -1.01
N GLY A 60 -14.06 -3.38 -1.46
CA GLY A 60 -14.03 -4.52 -2.38
C GLY A 60 -13.98 -5.89 -1.68
N THR A 61 -14.05 -6.95 -2.49
CA THR A 61 -14.25 -8.34 -1.99
C THR A 61 -13.02 -8.95 -1.33
N HIS A 62 -11.85 -8.33 -1.49
CA HIS A 62 -10.55 -8.79 -0.98
C HIS A 62 -10.18 -8.16 0.36
N MET A 63 -10.86 -7.08 0.76
CA MET A 63 -10.61 -6.41 2.03
C MET A 63 -11.53 -7.00 3.09
N THR A 64 -10.97 -7.87 3.92
CA THR A 64 -11.64 -8.41 5.10
C THR A 64 -11.58 -7.43 6.27
N ASN A 65 -12.21 -7.80 7.37
CA ASN A 65 -12.09 -7.13 8.66
C ASN A 65 -10.62 -6.91 9.06
N ASN A 66 -10.25 -5.66 9.39
CA ASN A 66 -8.91 -5.24 9.79
C ASN A 66 -7.84 -5.47 8.70
N ALA A 67 -8.18 -5.15 7.46
CA ALA A 67 -7.27 -5.24 6.32
C ALA A 67 -6.54 -3.91 6.06
N PHE A 68 -5.27 -4.00 5.68
CA PHE A 68 -4.43 -2.90 5.24
C PHE A 68 -3.87 -3.25 3.87
N ASP A 69 -4.20 -2.44 2.87
CA ASP A 69 -3.62 -2.51 1.52
C ASP A 69 -2.48 -1.49 1.43
N LEU A 70 -1.24 -1.97 1.33
CA LEU A 70 -0.06 -1.13 1.38
C LEU A 70 0.16 -0.48 0.02
N ALA A 71 0.31 0.84 -0.02
CA ALA A 71 0.61 1.57 -1.24
C ALA A 71 2.04 1.27 -1.69
N LEU A 72 2.21 0.25 -2.54
CA LEU A 72 3.47 -0.13 -3.15
C LEU A 72 3.36 0.13 -4.66
N PRO A 73 4.21 0.98 -5.26
CA PRO A 73 4.21 1.16 -6.72
C PRO A 73 4.38 -0.18 -7.44
N ALA A 74 3.62 -0.35 -8.53
CA ALA A 74 3.62 -1.57 -9.35
C ALA A 74 3.14 -2.86 -8.67
N SER A 75 2.49 -2.81 -7.49
CA SER A 75 1.92 -4.01 -6.84
C SER A 75 0.58 -4.51 -7.42
N GLY A 76 0.13 -3.88 -8.51
CA GLY A 76 -1.17 -4.11 -9.15
C GLY A 76 -2.14 -2.94 -8.99
N PHE A 77 -3.00 -2.73 -9.98
CA PHE A 77 -4.00 -1.65 -9.98
C PHE A 77 -5.25 -1.99 -9.16
N GLY A 78 -5.50 -3.27 -8.90
CA GLY A 78 -6.70 -3.75 -8.22
C GLY A 78 -7.96 -3.55 -9.06
N GLU A 79 -9.06 -3.23 -8.38
CA GLU A 79 -10.39 -3.07 -9.00
C GLU A 79 -10.47 -1.86 -9.94
N PHE A 80 -9.65 -0.83 -9.71
CA PHE A 80 -9.64 0.41 -10.46
C PHE A 80 -8.47 0.46 -11.46
N THR A 81 -8.65 -0.12 -12.64
CA THR A 81 -7.60 -0.30 -13.65
C THR A 81 -7.22 0.95 -14.42
N GLU A 82 -8.11 1.96 -14.46
CA GLU A 82 -7.97 3.10 -15.39
C GLU A 82 -7.17 4.28 -14.84
N GLY A 83 -6.86 4.29 -13.53
CA GLY A 83 -6.20 5.44 -12.89
C GLY A 83 -4.81 5.71 -13.49
N CYS A 84 -3.94 4.70 -13.49
CA CYS A 84 -2.57 4.85 -14.00
C CYS A 84 -2.50 5.04 -15.53
N PRO A 85 -3.25 4.28 -16.37
CA PRO A 85 -3.35 4.55 -17.80
C PRO A 85 -3.83 5.97 -18.13
N SER A 86 -4.75 6.53 -17.34
CA SER A 86 -5.20 7.91 -17.55
C SER A 86 -4.13 8.95 -17.20
N GLU A 87 -3.28 8.67 -16.22
CA GLU A 87 -2.21 9.58 -15.76
C GLU A 87 -0.96 9.50 -16.64
N PHE A 88 -0.54 8.30 -17.04
CA PHE A 88 0.74 8.06 -17.71
C PHE A 88 0.60 7.62 -19.19
N GLY A 89 -0.63 7.49 -19.69
CA GLY A 89 -0.95 7.15 -21.08
C GLY A 89 -1.51 5.74 -21.24
N SER A 90 -2.32 5.53 -22.28
CA SER A 90 -3.13 4.32 -22.49
C SER A 90 -2.34 3.00 -22.65
N GLY A 91 -1.04 3.07 -22.91
CA GLY A 91 -0.14 1.90 -22.94
C GLY A 91 0.45 1.54 -21.59
N TYR A 92 0.15 2.31 -20.54
CA TYR A 92 0.72 2.10 -19.22
C TYR A 92 0.12 0.86 -18.57
N SER A 93 0.97 -0.13 -18.31
CA SER A 93 0.59 -1.37 -17.65
C SER A 93 1.73 -1.84 -16.79
N TRP A 94 1.40 -2.29 -15.58
CA TRP A 94 2.32 -2.90 -14.65
C TRP A 94 1.82 -4.28 -14.29
N GLY A 95 2.53 -5.31 -14.75
CA GLY A 95 2.30 -6.68 -14.30
C GLY A 95 0.84 -7.14 -14.37
N GLN A 96 0.44 -7.97 -13.41
CA GLN A 96 -0.90 -8.42 -13.12
C GLN A 96 -1.72 -7.33 -12.43
N THR A 97 -3.04 -7.35 -12.68
CA THR A 97 -4.01 -6.46 -12.04
C THR A 97 -4.01 -6.59 -10.51
N TYR A 98 -3.80 -7.78 -9.96
CA TYR A 98 -3.71 -8.03 -8.52
C TYR A 98 -2.42 -8.74 -8.17
N GLY A 99 -1.67 -8.19 -7.22
CA GLY A 99 -0.59 -8.88 -6.53
C GLY A 99 0.63 -9.18 -7.38
N ASP A 100 0.90 -8.40 -8.43
CA ASP A 100 2.17 -8.56 -9.13
C ASP A 100 3.32 -7.91 -8.36
N LEU A 101 4.49 -8.50 -8.49
CA LEU A 101 5.74 -8.00 -7.94
C LEU A 101 6.74 -7.96 -9.10
N VAL A 102 6.51 -7.10 -10.09
CA VAL A 102 7.50 -6.93 -11.15
C VAL A 102 8.64 -6.06 -10.62
N GLY A 103 9.62 -6.72 -9.98
CA GLY A 103 10.95 -6.17 -9.73
C GLY A 103 11.07 -5.17 -8.58
N MET A 104 10.55 -5.45 -7.38
CA MET A 104 10.88 -4.65 -6.20
C MET A 104 12.37 -4.75 -5.86
N LYS A 105 13.14 -3.77 -6.33
CA LYS A 105 14.19 -3.15 -5.53
C LYS A 105 13.50 -1.98 -4.84
N MET A 106 13.24 -2.08 -3.53
CA MET A 106 12.85 -0.91 -2.75
C MET A 106 13.97 0.12 -2.96
N LEU A 107 13.67 1.21 -3.67
CA LEU A 107 14.63 2.24 -3.98
C LEU A 107 14.93 2.96 -2.68
N ILE A 108 15.97 2.52 -1.98
CA ILE A 108 16.59 3.28 -0.89
C ILE A 108 17.29 4.45 -1.57
N ILE A 109 16.57 5.56 -1.72
CA ILE A 109 17.19 6.83 -2.10
C ILE A 109 18.01 7.25 -0.88
N HIS A 110 19.33 7.10 -0.97
CA HIS A 110 20.28 7.75 -0.06
C HIS A 110 20.47 9.20 -0.48
#